data_AF-A0A0K2RSX6-F1
#
_entry.id   AF-A0A0K2RSX6-F1
#
_cell.length_a   1.000
_cell.length_b   1.000
_cell.length_c   1.000
_cell.angle_alpha   90.00
_cell.angle_beta   90.00
_cell.angle_gamma   90.00
#
_symmetry.space_group_name_H-M   'P 1'
#
loop_
_entity.id
_entity.type
_entity.pdbx_description
1 polymer ?
#
loop_
_entity_poly.entity_id
_entity_poly.type
_entity_poly.pdbx_seq_one_letter_code
_entity_poly.pdbx_strand_id
1 'polypeptide(L)'
;MTRDGSEDKAIKCALHYAPDGIIDGYVSYKFAGWDTKPYTVEIVDLVAATDSAYLELWQFLGSIDLVEQVSWPDAPVEDPLVWALEDGRCIASSDYRDMLWLRVLDVPAALSARRYSADGRLVLQIRDALGFADGTWELTSDGGVVTVNAADGGSPDLSMDVTDLGSVYLGAVNPVTLASAGRIREHTPGAALAARHMFAVERPAHCLTHF
;
A
#
# COMPACT_ATOMS: atom_id res chain seq x y z
N MET A 1 11.28 -9.73 -17.64
CA MET A 1 12.38 -9.40 -18.56
C MET A 1 13.69 -9.50 -17.79
N THR A 2 14.73 -10.02 -18.40
CA THR A 2 16.10 -9.95 -17.86
C THR A 2 16.61 -8.51 -17.88
N ARG A 3 17.74 -8.26 -17.23
CA ARG A 3 18.37 -6.93 -17.13
C ARG A 3 18.74 -6.31 -18.49
N ASP A 4 18.76 -7.10 -19.57
CA ASP A 4 18.99 -6.68 -20.95
C ASP A 4 17.70 -6.59 -21.81
N GLY A 5 16.52 -6.73 -21.19
CA GLY A 5 15.23 -6.64 -21.87
C GLY A 5 14.79 -7.91 -22.60
N SER A 6 15.58 -8.99 -22.55
CA SER A 6 15.18 -10.27 -23.15
C SER A 6 14.19 -11.06 -22.28
N GLU A 7 13.51 -12.02 -22.91
CA GLU A 7 12.55 -12.89 -22.25
C GLU A 7 13.26 -13.81 -21.26
N ASP A 8 12.84 -13.78 -20.00
CA ASP A 8 13.28 -14.74 -19.00
C ASP A 8 12.44 -16.02 -19.14
N LYS A 9 12.99 -17.02 -19.83
CA LYS A 9 12.32 -18.29 -20.12
C LYS A 9 12.02 -19.13 -18.86
N ALA A 10 12.61 -18.78 -17.72
CA ALA A 10 12.32 -19.44 -16.44
C ALA A 10 10.96 -19.00 -15.89
N ILE A 11 10.47 -17.81 -16.26
CA ILE A 11 9.17 -17.31 -15.82
C ILE A 11 8.06 -18.10 -16.53
N LYS A 12 7.12 -18.58 -15.73
CA LYS A 12 5.85 -19.18 -16.14
C LYS A 12 4.72 -18.28 -15.69
N CYS A 13 3.59 -18.35 -16.39
CA CYS A 13 2.38 -17.63 -16.01
C CYS A 13 1.21 -18.60 -15.96
N ALA A 14 0.35 -18.43 -14.96
CA ALA A 14 -0.96 -19.07 -14.89
C ALA A 14 -2.04 -17.98 -14.84
N LEU A 15 -3.19 -18.30 -15.43
CA LEU A 15 -4.36 -17.41 -15.50
C LEU A 15 -5.49 -18.08 -14.71
N HIS A 16 -6.16 -17.29 -13.89
CA HIS A 16 -7.43 -17.69 -13.29
C HIS A 16 -8.57 -17.27 -14.22
N TYR A 17 -9.48 -18.20 -14.49
CA TYR A 17 -10.68 -17.96 -15.28
C TYR A 17 -11.89 -18.04 -14.35
N ALA A 18 -12.65 -16.97 -14.26
CA ALA A 18 -13.92 -16.95 -13.55
C ALA A 18 -14.93 -17.95 -14.17
N PRO A 19 -16.03 -18.29 -13.48
CA PRO A 19 -17.02 -19.26 -14.00
C PRO A 19 -17.64 -18.91 -15.36
N ASP A 20 -17.62 -17.63 -15.74
CA ASP A 20 -18.07 -17.14 -17.05
C ASP A 20 -16.99 -17.20 -18.14
N GLY A 21 -15.78 -17.66 -17.81
CA GLY A 21 -14.63 -17.77 -18.70
C GLY A 21 -13.82 -16.49 -18.86
N ILE A 22 -14.12 -15.42 -18.12
CA ILE A 22 -13.33 -14.19 -18.13
C ILE A 22 -12.11 -14.34 -17.22
N ILE A 23 -10.97 -13.82 -17.66
CA ILE A 23 -9.76 -13.77 -16.83
C ILE A 23 -9.91 -12.64 -15.82
N ASP A 24 -9.87 -12.99 -14.54
CA ASP A 24 -9.94 -12.05 -13.41
C ASP A 24 -8.75 -12.20 -12.44
N GLY A 25 -7.71 -12.95 -12.82
CA GLY A 25 -6.45 -12.98 -12.10
C GLY A 25 -5.32 -13.67 -12.86
N TYR A 26 -4.09 -13.38 -12.48
CA TYR A 26 -2.90 -14.08 -12.95
C TYR A 26 -1.84 -14.19 -11.85
N VAL A 27 -0.95 -15.16 -12.03
CA VAL A 27 0.33 -15.24 -11.33
C VAL A 27 1.43 -15.51 -12.33
N SER A 28 2.53 -14.77 -12.21
CA SER A 28 3.81 -15.10 -12.84
C SER A 28 4.79 -15.57 -11.78
N TYR A 29 5.51 -16.65 -12.07
CA TYR A 29 6.37 -17.32 -11.10
C TYR A 29 7.54 -18.02 -11.79
N LYS A 30 8.59 -18.32 -11.04
CA LYS A 30 9.75 -19.08 -11.52
C LYS A 30 10.17 -20.11 -10.48
N PHE A 31 10.64 -21.26 -10.95
CA PHE A 31 11.25 -22.24 -10.07
C PHE A 31 12.69 -21.83 -9.75
N ALA A 32 13.06 -21.82 -8.47
CA ALA A 32 14.38 -21.39 -8.01
C ALA A 32 15.53 -22.36 -8.38
N GLY A 33 15.21 -23.47 -9.04
CA GLY A 33 16.16 -24.47 -9.50
C GLY A 33 16.33 -25.63 -8.53
N TRP A 34 16.80 -26.76 -9.05
CA TRP A 34 16.96 -28.01 -8.30
C TRP A 34 18.07 -27.96 -7.24
N ASP A 35 18.98 -27.00 -7.35
CA ASP A 35 20.05 -26.78 -6.37
C ASP A 35 19.58 -25.94 -5.16
N THR A 36 18.38 -25.34 -5.23
CA THR A 36 17.81 -24.52 -4.16
C THR A 36 16.93 -25.39 -3.25
N LYS A 37 17.23 -25.38 -1.95
CA LYS A 37 16.51 -26.13 -0.91
C LYS A 37 15.98 -25.21 0.20
N PRO A 38 14.73 -25.37 0.67
CA PRO A 38 13.71 -26.29 0.14
C PRO A 38 13.37 -25.96 -1.32
N TYR A 39 12.75 -26.90 -2.06
CA TYR A 39 12.42 -26.64 -3.45
C TYR A 39 11.38 -25.51 -3.54
N THR A 40 11.78 -24.38 -4.15
CA THR A 40 11.03 -23.13 -4.05
C THR A 40 10.50 -22.66 -5.39
N VAL A 41 9.23 -22.24 -5.41
CA VAL A 41 8.67 -21.38 -6.45
C VAL A 41 8.62 -19.94 -5.93
N GLU A 42 9.21 -19.02 -6.68
CA GLU A 42 9.19 -17.60 -6.39
C GLU A 42 8.11 -16.93 -7.25
N ILE A 43 7.16 -16.27 -6.60
CA ILE A 43 6.19 -15.37 -7.24
C ILE A 43 6.94 -14.14 -7.72
N VAL A 44 6.80 -13.84 -9.00
CA VAL A 44 7.32 -12.62 -9.63
C VAL A 44 6.25 -11.53 -9.58
N ASP A 45 5.00 -11.88 -9.87
CA ASP A 45 3.87 -10.95 -9.83
C ASP A 45 2.56 -11.73 -9.66
N LEU A 46 1.63 -11.19 -8.89
CA LEU A 46 0.31 -11.79 -8.65
C LEU A 46 -0.72 -10.67 -8.55
N VAL A 47 -1.69 -10.69 -9.45
CA VAL A 47 -2.80 -9.74 -9.47
C VAL A 47 -4.10 -10.49 -9.63
N ALA A 48 -5.07 -10.18 -8.78
CA ALA A 48 -6.41 -10.73 -8.83
C ALA A 48 -7.44 -9.61 -8.62
N ALA A 49 -8.52 -9.64 -9.40
CA ALA A 49 -9.62 -8.70 -9.30
C ALA A 49 -10.60 -9.05 -8.18
N THR A 50 -10.57 -10.30 -7.70
CA THR A 50 -11.43 -10.80 -6.63
C THR A 50 -10.63 -11.59 -5.59
N ASP A 51 -11.11 -11.62 -4.35
CA ASP A 51 -10.48 -12.40 -3.28
C ASP A 51 -10.57 -13.91 -3.56
N SER A 52 -11.59 -14.38 -4.30
CA SER A 52 -11.68 -15.79 -4.73
C SER A 52 -10.56 -16.14 -5.71
N ALA A 53 -10.38 -15.33 -6.76
CA ALA A 53 -9.32 -15.54 -7.74
C ALA A 53 -7.93 -15.50 -7.07
N TYR A 54 -7.74 -14.59 -6.12
CA TYR A 54 -6.52 -14.52 -5.31
C TYR A 54 -6.23 -15.85 -4.58
N LEU A 55 -7.22 -16.38 -3.85
CA LEU A 55 -7.05 -17.62 -3.08
C LEU A 55 -6.94 -18.86 -3.97
N GLU A 56 -7.59 -18.89 -5.13
CA GLU A 56 -7.46 -19.98 -6.10
C GLU A 56 -6.10 -19.99 -6.81
N LEU A 57 -5.51 -18.82 -7.08
CA LEU A 57 -4.12 -18.72 -7.55
C LEU A 57 -3.13 -19.25 -6.49
N TRP A 58 -3.38 -18.97 -5.22
CA TRP A 58 -2.58 -19.56 -4.12
C TRP A 58 -2.77 -21.07 -3.99
N GLN A 59 -4.00 -21.58 -4.13
CA GLN A 59 -4.25 -23.03 -4.18
C GLN A 59 -3.49 -23.68 -5.35
N PHE A 60 -3.48 -23.04 -6.52
CA PHE A 60 -2.69 -23.50 -7.66
C PHE A 60 -1.20 -23.58 -7.30
N LEU A 61 -0.62 -22.51 -6.76
CA LEU A 61 0.80 -22.48 -6.36
C LEU A 61 1.14 -23.56 -5.33
N GLY A 62 0.28 -23.75 -4.33
CA GLY A 62 0.45 -24.78 -3.31
C GLY A 62 0.25 -26.21 -3.82
N SER A 63 -0.36 -26.39 -4.99
CA SER A 63 -0.58 -27.69 -5.65
C SER A 63 0.53 -28.10 -6.62
N ILE A 64 1.54 -27.25 -6.82
CA ILE A 64 2.66 -27.58 -7.71
C ILE A 64 3.48 -28.71 -7.09
N ASP A 65 3.44 -29.89 -7.72
CA ASP A 65 4.21 -31.05 -7.28
C ASP A 65 5.71 -30.75 -7.18
N LEU A 66 6.37 -31.40 -6.20
CA LEU A 66 7.80 -31.27 -5.89
C LEU A 66 8.24 -29.90 -5.37
N VAL A 67 7.31 -28.96 -5.16
CA VAL A 67 7.57 -27.68 -4.49
C VAL A 67 7.27 -27.84 -3.01
N GLU A 68 8.22 -27.41 -2.18
CA GLU A 68 8.12 -27.44 -0.72
C GLU A 68 7.86 -26.03 -0.15
N GLN A 69 8.17 -24.98 -0.92
CA GLN A 69 8.03 -23.59 -0.51
C GLN A 69 7.55 -22.69 -1.66
N VAL A 70 6.66 -21.75 -1.33
CA VAL A 70 6.35 -20.60 -2.18
C VAL A 70 6.92 -19.35 -1.52
N SER A 71 7.66 -18.54 -2.26
CA SER A 71 8.18 -17.25 -1.79
C SER A 71 7.60 -16.10 -2.60
N TRP A 72 7.33 -14.98 -1.93
CA TRP A 72 6.91 -13.73 -2.58
C TRP A 72 7.63 -12.56 -1.92
N PRO A 73 8.80 -12.16 -2.45
CA PRO A 73 9.61 -11.10 -1.84
C PRO A 73 8.92 -9.75 -1.76
N ASP A 74 7.97 -9.49 -2.66
CA ASP A 74 7.22 -8.24 -2.79
C ASP A 74 5.74 -8.41 -2.45
N ALA A 75 5.42 -9.33 -1.52
CA ALA A 75 4.06 -9.51 -1.04
C ALA A 75 3.50 -8.22 -0.37
N PRO A 76 2.18 -7.99 -0.42
CA PRO A 76 1.56 -6.91 0.33
C PRO A 76 1.75 -7.12 1.84
N VAL A 77 1.88 -6.03 2.59
CA VAL A 77 2.03 -6.07 4.06
C VAL A 77 0.79 -6.66 4.73
N GLU A 78 -0.40 -6.23 4.28
CA GLU A 78 -1.67 -6.80 4.71
C GLU A 78 -2.15 -7.78 3.65
N ASP A 79 -1.86 -9.06 3.88
CA ASP A 79 -2.20 -10.16 2.98
C ASP A 79 -3.31 -11.03 3.59
N PRO A 80 -4.43 -11.29 2.89
CA PRO A 80 -5.50 -12.14 3.42
C PRO A 80 -5.06 -13.62 3.60
N LEU A 81 -3.98 -14.06 2.95
CA LEU A 81 -3.53 -15.45 2.96
C LEU A 81 -3.29 -15.99 4.37
N VAL A 82 -2.75 -15.17 5.29
CA VAL A 82 -2.49 -15.58 6.68
C VAL A 82 -3.76 -16.07 7.40
N TRP A 83 -4.92 -15.56 6.99
CA TRP A 83 -6.23 -15.92 7.53
C TRP A 83 -6.97 -16.98 6.70
N ALA A 84 -6.54 -17.23 5.46
CA ALA A 84 -7.13 -18.24 4.59
C ALA A 84 -6.52 -19.63 4.78
N LEU A 85 -5.30 -19.71 5.34
CA LEU A 85 -4.60 -20.97 5.63
C LEU A 85 -5.11 -21.63 6.91
N GLU A 86 -5.08 -22.96 6.95
CA GLU A 86 -5.39 -23.74 8.16
C GLU A 86 -4.40 -23.43 9.30
N ASP A 87 -3.11 -23.27 8.98
CA ASP A 87 -2.09 -22.78 9.90
C ASP A 87 -1.35 -21.57 9.30
N GLY A 88 -1.83 -20.35 9.58
CA GLY A 88 -1.19 -19.12 9.12
C GLY A 88 0.25 -18.91 9.62
N ARG A 89 0.72 -19.68 10.63
CA ARG A 89 2.10 -19.58 11.13
C ARG A 89 3.13 -20.21 10.18
N CYS A 90 2.68 -20.91 9.13
CA CYS A 90 3.59 -21.38 8.08
C CYS A 90 4.13 -20.23 7.21
N ILE A 91 3.50 -19.06 7.25
CA ILE A 91 4.02 -17.84 6.62
C ILE A 91 5.17 -17.30 7.46
N ALA A 92 6.39 -17.47 6.94
CA ALA A 92 7.57 -16.82 7.49
C ALA A 92 7.79 -15.47 6.79
N SER A 93 7.26 -14.38 7.35
CA SER A 93 7.57 -13.01 6.92
C SER A 93 8.74 -12.47 7.75
N SER A 94 9.89 -12.18 7.14
CA SER A 94 11.08 -11.71 7.88
C SER A 94 11.35 -10.22 7.75
N ASP A 95 10.99 -9.59 6.63
CA ASP A 95 11.50 -8.27 6.30
C ASP A 95 10.42 -7.32 5.79
N TYR A 96 10.29 -6.19 6.47
CA TYR A 96 9.51 -5.04 6.00
C TYR A 96 10.45 -4.07 5.30
N ARG A 97 10.16 -3.76 4.04
CA ARG A 97 10.93 -2.79 3.25
C ARG A 97 10.02 -1.75 2.60
N ASP A 98 10.55 -0.54 2.43
CA ASP A 98 9.88 0.48 1.63
C ASP A 98 10.00 0.16 0.13
N MET A 99 9.00 0.61 -0.64
CA MET A 99 8.95 0.44 -2.10
C MET A 99 8.58 1.75 -2.81
N LEU A 100 7.51 2.41 -2.37
CA LEU A 100 7.03 3.66 -2.96
C LEU A 100 7.23 4.84 -2.00
N TRP A 101 7.86 5.90 -2.51
CA TRP A 101 8.06 7.16 -1.80
C TRP A 101 7.29 8.26 -2.51
N LEU A 102 6.55 9.06 -1.75
CA LEU A 102 5.76 10.16 -2.29
C LEU A 102 6.29 11.51 -1.83
N ARG A 103 6.28 12.46 -2.75
CA ARG A 103 6.49 13.88 -2.46
C ARG A 103 5.31 14.68 -2.99
N VAL A 104 4.54 15.24 -2.08
CA VAL A 104 3.44 16.16 -2.44
C VAL A 104 4.06 17.49 -2.87
N LEU A 105 3.72 17.95 -4.07
CA LEU A 105 4.18 19.23 -4.63
C LEU A 105 3.08 20.30 -4.65
N ASP A 106 1.82 19.87 -4.64
CA ASP A 106 0.63 20.72 -4.61
C ASP A 106 -0.35 20.09 -3.62
N VAL A 107 -0.46 20.69 -2.43
CA VAL A 107 -1.26 20.14 -1.33
C VAL A 107 -2.75 20.16 -1.66
N PRO A 108 -3.35 21.28 -2.13
CA PRO A 108 -4.74 21.29 -2.57
C PRO A 108 -5.06 20.24 -3.62
N ALA A 109 -4.23 20.14 -4.67
CA ALA A 109 -4.49 19.20 -5.76
C ALA A 109 -4.38 17.75 -5.29
N ALA A 110 -3.34 17.40 -4.53
CA ALA A 110 -3.16 16.05 -4.02
C ALA A 110 -4.29 15.66 -3.05
N LEU A 111 -4.53 16.48 -2.02
CA LEU A 111 -5.54 16.15 -1.01
C LEU A 111 -6.97 16.13 -1.57
N SER A 112 -7.27 16.90 -2.62
CA SER A 112 -8.58 16.86 -3.31
C SER A 112 -8.73 15.69 -4.28
N ALA A 113 -7.63 15.08 -4.74
CA ALA A 113 -7.66 13.99 -5.72
C ALA A 113 -8.04 12.62 -5.12
N ARG A 114 -7.94 12.47 -3.79
CA ARG A 114 -8.29 11.23 -3.08
C ARG A 114 -9.62 11.35 -2.33
N ARG A 115 -10.22 10.18 -2.04
CA ARG A 115 -11.35 10.06 -1.12
C ARG A 115 -10.85 9.80 0.30
N TYR A 116 -11.69 10.11 1.28
CA TYR A 116 -11.43 9.88 2.70
C TYR A 116 -12.47 8.91 3.26
N SER A 117 -12.05 8.02 4.16
CA SER A 117 -12.91 6.94 4.69
C SER A 117 -13.86 7.42 5.80
N ALA A 118 -13.68 8.64 6.27
CA ALA A 118 -14.51 9.28 7.28
C ALA A 118 -14.70 10.76 6.95
N ASP A 119 -15.88 11.27 7.24
CA ASP A 119 -16.14 12.70 7.23
C ASP A 119 -15.39 13.38 8.38
N GLY A 120 -14.98 14.62 8.15
CA GLY A 120 -14.19 15.36 9.11
C GLY A 120 -13.58 16.63 8.54
N ARG A 121 -13.02 17.42 9.43
CA ARG A 121 -12.33 18.68 9.12
C ARG A 121 -11.01 18.71 9.87
N LEU A 122 -9.93 19.04 9.18
CA LEU A 122 -8.59 19.21 9.74
C LEU A 122 -7.91 20.42 9.13
N VAL A 123 -7.31 21.26 9.97
CA VAL A 123 -6.38 22.30 9.54
C VAL A 123 -4.95 21.77 9.65
N LEU A 124 -4.29 21.60 8.51
CA LEU A 124 -2.95 21.04 8.39
C LEU A 124 -1.94 22.14 8.07
N GLN A 125 -0.97 22.38 8.95
CA GLN A 125 0.20 23.18 8.61
C GLN A 125 1.29 22.27 8.05
N ILE A 126 1.63 22.46 6.78
CA ILE A 126 2.68 21.74 6.08
C ILE A 126 3.91 22.63 5.99
N ARG A 127 5.05 22.09 6.44
CA ARG A 127 6.36 22.72 6.26
C ARG A 127 7.05 22.09 5.08
N ASP A 128 7.58 22.91 4.18
CA ASP A 128 8.39 22.42 3.07
C ASP A 128 9.59 23.33 2.85
N ALA A 129 10.79 22.81 3.11
CA ALA A 129 12.03 23.54 2.91
C ALA A 129 12.28 23.98 1.45
N LEU A 130 11.66 23.29 0.47
CA LEU A 130 11.73 23.68 -0.94
C LEU A 130 10.61 24.64 -1.35
N GLY A 131 9.63 24.89 -0.47
CA GLY A 131 8.58 25.88 -0.67
C GLY A 131 7.47 25.51 -1.68
N PHE A 132 7.40 24.26 -2.15
CA PHE A 132 6.35 23.84 -3.08
C PHE A 132 5.02 23.59 -2.36
N ALA A 133 5.09 22.97 -1.18
CA ALA A 133 3.92 22.55 -0.41
C ALA A 133 3.68 23.36 0.88
N ASP A 134 4.54 24.36 1.17
CA ASP A 134 4.50 25.12 2.42
C ASP A 134 3.19 25.91 2.53
N GLY A 135 2.53 25.81 3.69
CA GLY A 135 1.26 26.50 3.90
C GLY A 135 0.40 25.88 4.99
N THR A 136 -0.75 26.50 5.22
CA THR A 136 -1.78 25.96 6.13
C THR A 136 -3.05 25.72 5.33
N TRP A 137 -3.56 24.49 5.39
CA TRP A 137 -4.62 24.02 4.52
C TRP A 137 -5.76 23.44 5.35
N GLU A 138 -6.99 23.86 5.10
CA GLU A 138 -8.17 23.23 5.66
C GLU A 138 -8.65 22.13 4.71
N LEU A 139 -8.54 20.89 5.17
CA LEU A 139 -9.12 19.71 4.54
C LEU A 139 -10.48 19.44 5.17
N THR A 140 -11.52 19.36 4.34
CA THR A 140 -12.84 18.87 4.74
C THR A 140 -13.27 17.71 3.86
N SER A 141 -13.83 16.66 4.46
CA SER A 141 -14.59 15.60 3.80
C SER A 141 -15.99 15.57 4.43
N ASP A 142 -17.03 15.69 3.62
CA ASP A 142 -18.42 15.62 4.06
C ASP A 142 -19.27 14.91 3.00
N GLY A 143 -19.86 13.77 3.34
CA GLY A 143 -20.65 12.97 2.41
C GLY A 143 -19.87 12.55 1.16
N GLY A 144 -18.55 12.39 1.27
CA GLY A 144 -17.64 12.09 0.15
C GLY A 144 -17.28 13.28 -0.75
N VAL A 145 -17.75 14.49 -0.44
CA VAL A 145 -17.28 15.73 -1.07
C VAL A 145 -16.03 16.21 -0.34
N VAL A 146 -14.95 16.39 -1.10
CA VAL A 146 -13.65 16.83 -0.56
C VAL A 146 -13.37 18.26 -0.99
N THR A 147 -13.00 19.11 -0.03
CA THR A 147 -12.53 20.47 -0.30
C THR A 147 -11.24 20.73 0.44
N VAL A 148 -10.29 21.38 -0.23
CA VAL A 148 -9.01 21.79 0.35
C VAL A 148 -8.77 23.25 0.03
N ASN A 149 -8.83 24.10 1.05
CA ASN A 149 -8.68 25.54 0.92
C ASN A 149 -7.50 26.04 1.73
N ALA A 150 -6.92 27.16 1.32
CA ALA A 150 -5.97 27.88 2.18
C ALA A 150 -6.66 28.30 3.48
N ALA A 151 -6.01 28.06 4.61
CA ALA A 151 -6.48 28.41 5.94
C ALA A 151 -5.60 29.52 6.53
N ASP A 152 -5.47 30.62 5.79
CA ASP A 152 -4.59 31.73 6.14
C ASP A 152 -4.90 32.28 7.53
N GLY A 153 -3.94 32.20 8.45
CA GLY A 153 -4.08 32.65 9.83
C GLY A 153 -4.91 31.74 10.76
N GLY A 154 -5.39 30.59 10.27
CA GLY A 154 -6.02 29.58 11.10
C GLY A 154 -5.04 28.88 12.04
N SER A 155 -5.47 28.54 13.25
CA SER A 155 -4.68 27.67 14.13
C SER A 155 -4.69 26.23 13.58
N PRO A 156 -3.54 25.62 13.30
CA PRO A 156 -3.50 24.26 12.78
C PRO A 156 -3.91 23.27 13.85
N ASP A 157 -4.61 22.20 13.44
CA ASP A 157 -4.86 21.03 14.28
C ASP A 157 -3.61 20.14 14.33
N LEU A 158 -2.92 19.99 13.19
CA LEU A 158 -1.67 19.25 13.04
C LEU A 158 -0.64 20.09 12.28
N SER A 159 0.62 20.06 12.72
CA SER A 159 1.77 20.52 11.93
C SER A 159 2.70 19.36 11.59
N MET A 160 3.20 19.31 10.35
CA MET A 160 4.13 18.26 9.90
C MET A 160 5.03 18.72 8.75
N ASP A 161 6.08 17.96 8.45
CA ASP A 161 6.87 18.16 7.24
C ASP A 161 6.18 17.53 6.02
N VAL A 162 6.44 18.04 4.82
CA VAL A 162 5.90 17.47 3.57
C VAL A 162 6.25 15.99 3.38
N THR A 163 7.37 15.51 3.94
CA THR A 163 7.74 14.09 3.94
C THR A 163 6.81 13.22 4.79
N ASP A 164 6.31 13.76 5.90
CA ASP A 164 5.31 13.09 6.75
C ASP A 164 3.96 13.05 6.06
N LEU A 165 3.56 14.14 5.39
CA LEU A 165 2.37 14.15 4.55
C LEU A 165 2.43 13.08 3.46
N GLY A 166 3.57 12.97 2.76
CA GLY A 166 3.80 11.93 1.76
C GLY A 166 3.66 10.51 2.32
N SER A 167 4.11 10.29 3.57
CA SER A 167 4.00 9.00 4.27
C SER A 167 2.55 8.63 4.61
N VAL A 168 1.75 9.62 5.02
CA VAL A 168 0.34 9.45 5.43
C VAL A 168 -0.60 9.37 4.22
N TYR A 169 -0.23 9.97 3.09
CA TYR A 169 -1.15 10.24 1.97
C TYR A 169 -1.89 9.01 1.42
N LEU A 170 -1.23 7.85 1.32
CA LEU A 170 -1.84 6.59 0.87
C LEU A 170 -2.40 5.72 2.00
N GLY A 171 -2.45 6.24 3.23
CA GLY A 171 -2.97 5.52 4.39
C GLY A 171 -2.04 4.44 4.96
N ALA A 172 -0.82 4.28 4.42
CA ALA A 172 0.14 3.26 4.85
C ALA A 172 0.78 3.57 6.22
N VAL A 173 1.04 4.86 6.51
CA VAL A 173 1.65 5.27 7.77
C VAL A 173 0.62 5.93 8.68
N ASN A 174 0.54 5.43 9.91
CA ASN A 174 -0.43 5.89 10.90
C ASN A 174 -0.02 7.27 11.48
N PRO A 175 -0.85 8.32 11.35
CA PRO A 175 -0.57 9.65 11.90
C PRO A 175 -0.36 9.67 13.42
N VAL A 176 -1.03 8.79 14.16
CA VAL A 176 -0.86 8.66 15.63
C VAL A 176 0.56 8.17 15.97
N THR A 177 1.10 7.25 15.16
CA THR A 177 2.47 6.77 15.32
C THR A 177 3.47 7.87 15.02
N LEU A 178 3.26 8.65 13.95
CA LEU A 178 4.13 9.79 13.61
C LEU A 178 4.05 10.91 14.67
N ALA A 179 2.89 11.14 15.26
CA ALA A 179 2.75 12.07 16.38
C ALA A 179 3.52 11.58 17.61
N SER A 180 3.39 10.29 17.95
CA SER A 180 4.15 9.66 19.05
C SER A 180 5.66 9.70 18.83
N ALA A 181 6.10 9.64 17.57
CA ALA A 181 7.49 9.76 17.16
C ALA A 181 7.99 11.22 17.12
N GLY A 182 7.13 12.21 17.37
CA GLY A 182 7.48 13.64 17.32
C GLY A 182 7.64 14.21 15.92
N ARG A 183 7.22 13.48 14.87
CA ARG A 183 7.25 13.91 13.47
C ARG A 183 6.06 14.83 13.16
N ILE A 184 4.88 14.44 13.63
CA ILE A 184 3.66 15.27 13.59
C ILE A 184 3.49 15.94 14.95
N ARG A 185 3.19 17.23 14.96
CA ARG A 185 2.79 17.95 16.17
C ARG A 185 1.28 18.12 16.19
N GLU A 186 0.65 17.56 17.21
CA GLU A 186 -0.77 17.78 17.50
C GLU A 186 -0.95 19.05 18.33
N HIS A 187 -1.86 19.93 17.90
CA HIS A 187 -2.23 21.15 18.61
C HIS A 187 -3.65 21.09 19.16
N THR A 188 -4.54 20.39 18.44
CA THR A 188 -5.90 20.10 18.88
C THR A 188 -5.96 18.65 19.38
N PRO A 189 -6.30 18.38 20.65
CA PRO A 189 -6.37 17.02 21.17
C PRO A 189 -7.26 16.10 20.33
N GLY A 190 -6.70 14.97 19.89
CA GLY A 190 -7.42 13.97 19.09
C GLY A 190 -7.37 14.20 17.57
N ALA A 191 -6.76 15.28 17.09
CA ALA A 191 -6.59 15.54 15.66
C ALA A 191 -5.75 14.46 14.95
N ALA A 192 -4.76 13.86 15.61
CA ALA A 192 -3.98 12.77 15.02
C ALA A 192 -4.83 11.51 14.81
N LEU A 193 -5.76 11.24 15.73
CA LEU A 193 -6.72 10.15 15.59
C LEU A 193 -7.75 10.45 14.50
N ALA A 194 -8.25 11.68 14.43
CA ALA A 194 -9.13 12.11 13.35
C ALA A 194 -8.44 11.97 11.98
N ALA A 195 -7.17 12.36 11.87
CA ALA A 195 -6.36 12.17 10.67
C ALA A 195 -6.22 10.68 10.33
N ARG A 196 -5.96 9.81 11.31
CA ARG A 196 -5.94 8.35 11.07
C ARG A 196 -7.25 7.86 10.45
N HIS A 197 -8.40 8.31 10.94
CA HIS A 197 -9.70 7.89 10.41
C HIS A 197 -9.95 8.43 8.99
N MET A 198 -9.68 9.71 8.76
CA MET A 198 -9.87 10.33 7.44
C MET A 198 -8.92 9.71 6.39
N PHE A 199 -7.65 9.52 6.73
CA PHE A 199 -6.63 8.99 5.82
C PHE A 199 -6.62 7.47 5.68
N ALA A 200 -7.38 6.74 6.51
CA ALA A 200 -7.54 5.30 6.35
C ALA A 200 -8.01 4.94 4.94
N VAL A 201 -7.55 3.78 4.47
CA VAL A 201 -7.92 3.17 3.20
C VAL A 201 -8.48 1.77 3.48
N GLU A 202 -9.36 1.27 2.61
CA GLU A 202 -9.93 -0.07 2.76
C GLU A 202 -8.85 -1.16 2.75
N ARG A 203 -7.85 -1.00 1.88
CA ARG A 203 -6.68 -1.87 1.74
C ARG A 203 -5.44 -0.99 1.61
N PRO A 204 -4.32 -1.29 2.29
CA PRO A 204 -3.07 -0.54 2.12
C PRO A 204 -2.63 -0.53 0.66
N ALA A 205 -2.09 0.60 0.21
CA ALA A 205 -1.52 0.68 -1.12
C ALA A 205 -0.28 -0.24 -1.22
N HIS A 206 -0.21 -1.01 -2.29
CA HIS A 206 0.89 -1.92 -2.58
C HIS A 206 1.45 -1.62 -3.96
N CYS A 207 2.78 -1.49 -4.05
CA CYS A 207 3.49 -1.23 -5.29
C CYS A 207 4.28 -2.47 -5.69
N LEU A 208 3.86 -3.13 -6.76
CA LEU A 208 4.48 -4.34 -7.30
C LEU A 208 5.56 -4.06 -8.36
N THR A 209 5.63 -2.82 -8.85
CA THR A 209 6.42 -2.48 -10.03
C THR A 209 7.51 -1.46 -9.71
N HIS A 210 8.76 -1.83 -10.00
CA HIS A 210 9.90 -0.91 -9.95
C HIS A 210 9.95 0.00 -11.18
N PHE A 211 10.35 1.26 -10.98
CA PHE A 211 10.52 2.27 -12.03
C PHE A 211 11.69 3.22 -11.73
#